data_AF-A0A497SGK7-F1
#
_entry.id   AF-A0A497SGK7-F1
#
_cell.length_a   1.000
_cell.length_b   1.000
_cell.length_c   1.000
_cell.angle_alpha   90.00
_cell.angle_beta   90.00
_cell.angle_gamma   90.00
#
_symmetry.space_group_name_H-M   'P 1'
#
loop_
_entity.id
_entity.type
_entity.pdbx_description
1 polymer ?
#
loop_
_entity_poly.entity_id
_entity_poly.type
_entity_poly.pdbx_seq_one_letter_code
_entity_poly.pdbx_strand_id
1 'polypeptide(L)'
;MRINPLKGLPIGLKAWMDKDEMREVLERDLREWRKLATEAEVREAIYRKTLPLLNGYYWKRYPEARETLRQVLVEMKIGKGEQTLRKKKQSRKKVKGIDYLSQF
;
A
#
# COMPACT_ATOMS: atom_id res chain seq x y z
N MET A 1 -19.89 -4.47 13.02
CA MET A 1 -18.74 -4.24 12.10
C MET A 1 -17.59 -3.69 12.92
N ARG A 2 -16.41 -4.33 12.94
CA ARG A 2 -15.23 -3.73 13.62
C ARG A 2 -14.79 -2.52 12.78
N ILE A 3 -14.97 -1.33 13.33
CA ILE A 3 -14.43 -0.10 12.74
C ILE A 3 -12.92 -0.25 12.83
N ASN A 4 -12.24 -0.44 11.68
CA ASN A 4 -10.78 -0.45 11.69
C ASN A 4 -10.33 0.99 11.97
N PRO A 5 -9.77 1.30 13.15
CA PRO A 5 -9.50 2.68 13.57
C PRO A 5 -8.44 3.35 12.69
N LEU A 6 -7.71 2.57 11.89
CA LEU A 6 -6.70 3.05 10.94
C LEU A 6 -7.27 3.39 9.56
N LYS A 7 -8.56 3.11 9.33
CA LYS A 7 -9.26 3.41 8.08
C LYS A 7 -9.60 4.91 8.04
N GLY A 8 -9.19 5.59 6.97
CA GLY A 8 -9.40 7.04 6.79
C GLY A 8 -8.21 7.92 7.16
N LEU A 9 -7.21 7.40 7.90
CA LEU A 9 -6.01 8.17 8.21
C LEU A 9 -5.16 8.41 6.93
N PRO A 10 -4.85 9.66 6.57
CA PRO A 10 -4.00 9.93 5.42
C PRO A 10 -2.55 9.50 5.72
N ILE A 11 -1.79 9.18 4.67
CA ILE A 11 -0.34 9.01 4.75
C ILE A 11 0.29 10.28 4.17
N GLY A 12 1.03 11.02 4.98
CA GLY A 12 1.47 12.39 4.67
C GLY A 12 2.60 12.50 3.65
N LEU A 13 2.90 11.45 2.90
CA LEU A 13 4.05 11.35 2.01
C LEU A 13 3.84 12.16 0.72
N LYS A 14 4.87 12.90 0.32
CA LYS A 14 4.89 13.73 -0.89
C LYS A 14 6.06 13.35 -1.78
N ALA A 15 5.90 13.54 -3.08
CA ALA A 15 6.90 13.11 -4.08
C ALA A 15 8.20 13.93 -4.05
N TRP A 16 8.19 15.12 -3.45
CA TRP A 16 9.37 15.98 -3.31
C TRP A 16 10.14 15.74 -2.01
N MET A 17 9.64 14.87 -1.13
CA MET A 17 10.30 14.60 0.15
C MET A 17 11.56 13.79 -0.04
N ASP A 18 12.60 14.14 0.71
CA ASP A 18 13.82 13.37 0.78
C ASP A 18 13.64 12.09 1.63
N LYS A 19 14.65 11.23 1.59
CA LYS A 19 14.64 9.93 2.29
C LYS A 19 14.37 10.08 3.79
N ASP A 20 15.06 11.00 4.45
CA ASP A 20 14.90 11.27 5.88
C ASP A 20 13.51 11.84 6.20
N GLU A 21 12.99 12.77 5.39
CA GLU A 21 11.64 13.31 5.58
C GLU A 21 10.57 12.22 5.44
N MET A 22 10.69 11.36 4.43
CA MET A 22 9.77 10.23 4.25
C MET A 22 9.83 9.27 5.45
N ARG A 23 11.03 9.03 5.98
CA ARG A 23 11.23 8.19 7.16
C ARG A 23 10.60 8.80 8.39
N GLU A 24 10.84 10.08 8.67
CA GLU A 24 10.26 10.78 9.82
C GLU A 24 8.73 10.77 9.80
N VAL A 25 8.12 10.98 8.62
CA VAL A 25 6.66 10.89 8.46
C VAL A 25 6.16 9.48 8.80
N LEU A 26 6.82 8.44 8.31
CA LEU A 26 6.45 7.06 8.59
C LEU A 26 6.67 6.67 10.06
N GLU A 27 7.73 7.15 10.70
CA GLU A 27 8.00 6.94 12.13
C GLU A 27 6.96 7.62 13.01
N ARG A 28 6.58 8.86 12.66
CA ARG A 28 5.50 9.56 13.33
C ARG A 28 4.18 8.80 13.20
N ASP A 29 3.82 8.42 11.98
CA ASP A 29 2.57 7.69 11.72
C ASP A 29 2.56 6.33 12.43
N LEU A 30 3.69 5.61 12.49
CA LEU A 30 3.84 4.39 13.29
C LEU A 30 3.55 4.65 14.78
N ARG A 31 4.17 5.68 15.36
CA ARG A 31 4.04 6.01 16.78
C ARG A 31 2.61 6.43 17.12
N GLU A 32 1.98 7.23 16.28
CA GLU A 32 0.62 7.70 16.50
C GLU A 32 -0.40 6.58 16.36
N TRP A 33 -0.27 5.75 15.32
CA TRP A 33 -1.25 4.70 15.02
C TRP A 33 -1.09 3.48 15.93
N ARG A 34 0.09 3.28 16.53
CA ARG A 34 0.30 2.27 17.58
C ARG A 34 -0.56 2.51 18.82
N LYS A 35 -1.06 3.74 19.04
CA LYS A 35 -2.05 4.02 20.09
C LYS A 35 -3.42 3.40 19.80
N LEU A 36 -3.69 3.05 18.55
CA LEU A 36 -5.00 2.60 18.07
C LEU A 36 -5.06 1.10 17.75
N ALA A 37 -3.93 0.47 17.43
CA ALA A 37 -3.86 -0.92 16.99
C ALA A 37 -2.50 -1.55 17.30
N THR A 38 -2.39 -2.87 17.08
CA THR A 38 -1.12 -3.57 17.26
C THR A 38 -0.08 -3.14 16.24
N GLU A 39 1.20 -3.27 16.58
CA GLU A 39 2.30 -2.88 15.70
C GLU A 39 2.24 -3.58 14.32
N ALA A 40 1.84 -4.86 14.29
CA ALA A 40 1.67 -5.61 13.05
C ALA A 40 0.55 -5.02 12.17
N GLU A 41 -0.60 -4.67 12.77
CA GLU A 41 -1.71 -4.05 12.05
C GLU A 41 -1.36 -2.66 11.53
N VAL A 42 -0.62 -1.87 12.31
CA VAL A 42 -0.17 -0.54 11.91
C VAL A 42 0.81 -0.64 10.74
N ARG A 43 1.81 -1.51 10.82
CA ARG A 43 2.76 -1.74 9.71
C ARG A 43 2.04 -2.20 8.44
N GLU A 44 1.05 -3.10 8.58
CA GLU A 44 0.25 -3.53 7.42
C GLU A 44 -0.59 -2.37 6.86
N ALA A 45 -1.19 -1.54 7.71
CA ALA A 45 -1.99 -0.40 7.29
C ALA A 45 -1.15 0.64 6.56
N ILE A 46 0.03 0.98 7.07
CA ILE A 46 0.99 1.87 6.42
C ILE A 46 1.40 1.29 5.06
N TYR A 47 1.80 0.03 5.00
CA TYR A 47 2.17 -0.63 3.75
C TYR A 47 1.03 -0.57 2.72
N ARG A 48 -0.22 -0.82 3.13
CA ARG A 48 -1.37 -0.75 2.22
C ARG A 48 -1.60 0.67 1.68
N LYS A 49 -1.32 1.71 2.47
CA LYS A 49 -1.46 3.11 2.07
C LYS A 49 -0.30 3.61 1.20
N THR A 50 0.88 2.99 1.28
CA THR A 50 2.00 3.29 0.37
C THR A 50 1.87 2.58 -0.98
N LEU A 51 1.08 1.51 -1.10
CA LEU A 51 0.89 0.79 -2.37
C LEU A 51 0.42 1.68 -3.55
N PRO A 52 -0.55 2.60 -3.39
CA PRO A 52 -0.92 3.56 -4.43
C PRO A 52 0.20 4.55 -4.77
N LEU A 53 1.08 4.89 -3.83
CA LEU A 53 2.24 5.74 -4.10
C LEU A 53 3.30 4.95 -4.90
N LEU A 54 3.47 3.66 -4.60
CA LEU A 54 4.39 2.80 -5.31
C LEU A 54 3.91 2.36 -6.69
N ASN A 55 2.59 2.22 -6.91
CA ASN A 55 2.04 1.63 -8.14
C ASN A 55 1.04 2.54 -8.88
N GLY A 56 0.66 3.67 -8.30
CA GLY A 56 -0.36 4.56 -8.84
C GLY A 56 0.16 5.49 -9.93
N TYR A 57 -0.79 6.08 -10.66
CA TYR A 57 -0.52 6.93 -11.82
C TYR A 57 0.24 8.21 -11.46
N TYR A 58 -0.08 8.85 -10.33
CA TYR A 58 0.50 10.15 -9.95
C TYR A 58 2.01 10.04 -9.68
N TRP A 59 2.42 9.08 -8.85
CA TRP A 59 3.83 8.86 -8.51
C TRP A 59 4.63 8.17 -9.63
N LYS A 60 3.97 7.62 -10.66
CA LYS A 60 4.65 7.09 -11.84
C LYS A 60 5.55 8.14 -12.52
N ARG A 61 5.19 9.43 -12.39
CA ARG A 61 5.96 10.57 -12.92
C ARG A 61 7.22 10.89 -12.10
N TYR A 62 7.36 10.32 -10.90
CA TYR A 62 8.45 10.58 -9.95
C TYR A 62 9.13 9.25 -9.58
N PRO A 63 9.94 8.66 -10.48
CA PRO A 63 10.56 7.36 -10.24
C PRO A 63 11.53 7.37 -9.05
N GLU A 64 12.24 8.49 -8.84
CA GLU A 64 13.16 8.66 -7.72
C GLU A 64 12.42 8.60 -6.37
N ALA A 65 11.35 9.36 -6.22
CA ALA A 65 10.50 9.34 -5.03
C ALA A 65 9.94 7.93 -4.72
N ARG A 66 9.61 7.15 -5.75
CA ARG A 66 9.17 5.76 -5.59
C ARG A 66 10.27 4.85 -5.08
N GLU A 67 11.49 5.05 -5.57
CA GLU A 67 12.64 4.25 -5.15
C GLU A 67 13.07 4.62 -3.73
N THR A 68 13.11 5.91 -3.40
CA THR A 68 13.31 6.41 -2.04
C THR A 68 12.29 5.80 -1.09
N LEU A 69 10.99 5.84 -1.43
CA LEU A 69 9.94 5.23 -0.62
C LEU A 69 10.14 3.72 -0.45
N ARG A 70 10.59 3.00 -1.49
CA ARG A 70 10.91 1.56 -1.37
C ARG A 70 12.04 1.31 -0.39
N GLN A 71 13.12 2.08 -0.49
CA GLN A 71 14.27 1.95 0.41
C GLN A 71 13.85 2.17 1.85
N VAL A 72 13.10 3.24 2.13
CA VAL A 72 12.60 3.55 3.49
C VAL A 72 11.69 2.43 4.01
N LEU A 73 10.78 1.92 3.19
CA LEU A 73 9.92 0.80 3.59
C LEU A 73 10.70 -0.47 3.93
N VAL A 74 11.78 -0.76 3.19
CA VAL A 74 12.68 -1.89 3.46
C VAL A 74 13.46 -1.68 4.76
N GLU A 75 14.06 -0.50 4.95
CA GLU A 75 14.80 -0.15 6.17
C GLU A 75 13.93 -0.25 7.42
N MET A 76 12.69 0.23 7.33
CA MET A 76 11.72 0.19 8.43
C MET A 76 11.04 -1.17 8.61
N LYS A 77 11.35 -2.16 7.75
CA LYS A 77 10.70 -3.48 7.73
C LYS A 77 9.17 -3.36 7.65
N ILE A 78 8.68 -2.42 6.83
CA ILE A 78 7.26 -2.16 6.59
C ILE A 78 6.84 -2.82 5.27
N GLY A 79 6.07 -3.90 5.39
CA GLY A 79 5.57 -4.66 4.26
C GLY A 79 5.92 -6.13 4.37
N LYS A 80 5.45 -6.90 3.39
CA LYS A 80 5.80 -8.31 3.30
C LYS A 80 7.10 -8.38 2.52
N GLY A 81 8.23 -8.54 3.22
CA GLY A 81 9.54 -8.74 2.58
C GLY A 81 9.39 -9.72 1.42
N GLU A 82 9.61 -9.23 0.19
CA GLU A 82 9.59 -9.89 -1.14
C GLU A 82 8.53 -10.96 -1.51
N GLN A 83 7.77 -11.55 -0.60
CA GLN A 83 7.10 -12.82 -0.85
C GLN A 83 5.64 -12.72 -1.33
N THR A 84 5.09 -11.51 -1.56
CA THR A 84 3.63 -11.38 -1.83
C THR A 84 3.26 -10.73 -3.16
N LEU A 85 4.23 -10.40 -4.01
CA LEU A 85 3.92 -10.00 -5.39
C LEU A 85 3.48 -11.19 -6.27
N ARG A 86 3.62 -12.44 -5.81
CA ARG A 86 3.21 -13.64 -6.57
C ARG A 86 1.74 -14.06 -6.43
N LYS A 87 0.96 -13.57 -5.45
CA LYS A 87 -0.40 -14.12 -5.18
C LYS A 87 -1.60 -13.31 -5.70
N LYS A 88 -1.42 -12.22 -6.44
CA LYS A 88 -2.54 -11.38 -6.94
C LYS A 88 -2.75 -11.36 -8.45
N LYS A 89 -2.28 -12.37 -9.19
CA LYS A 89 -2.59 -12.52 -10.63
C LYS A 89 -3.73 -13.51 -10.95
N GLN A 90 -4.37 -14.15 -9.96
CA GLN A 90 -5.23 -15.32 -10.24
C GLN A 90 -6.71 -15.20 -9.81
N SER A 91 -7.23 -14.00 -9.54
CA SER A 91 -8.66 -13.85 -9.26
C SER A 91 -9.25 -12.59 -9.88
N ARG A 92 -9.31 -12.57 -11.22
CA ARG A 92 -10.34 -11.85 -11.98
C ARG A 92 -10.27 -12.28 -13.46
N LYS A 93 -10.73 -13.49 -13.76
CA LYS A 93 -11.31 -13.80 -15.06
C LYS A 93 -12.79 -14.10 -14.81
N LYS A 94 -13.60 -13.03 -14.77
CA LYS A 94 -15.06 -13.13 -14.93
C LYS A 94 -15.27 -13.54 -16.39
N VAL A 95 -15.48 -14.83 -16.65
CA VAL A 95 -15.95 -15.28 -17.96
C VAL A 95 -17.43 -14.91 -18.02
N LYS A 96 -17.75 -13.91 -18.82
CA LYS A 96 -19.12 -13.51 -19.15
C LYS A 96 -19.53 -14.37 -20.35
N GLY A 97 -19.86 -15.64 -20.09
CA GLY A 97 -20.45 -16.54 -21.09
C GLY A 97 -21.96 -16.44 -20.94
N ILE A 98 -22.58 -15.59 -21.75
CA ILE A 98 -24.03 -15.63 -21.98
C ILE A 98 -24.16 -16.13 -23.40
N ASP A 99 -24.29 -17.45 -23.55
CA ASP A 99 -24.60 -18.12 -24.80
C ASP A 99 -26.13 -18.09 -24.96
N TYR A 100 -26.65 -17.00 -25.51
CA TYR A 100 -27.99 -17.01 -26.10
C TYR A 100 -27.83 -17.49 -27.52
N LEU A 101 -27.91 -18.80 -27.77
CA LEU A 101 -28.28 -19.42 -29.05
C LEU A 101 -28.29 -20.95 -28.92
N SER A 102 -29.37 -21.45 -28.35
CA SER A 102 -29.92 -22.77 -28.71
C SER A 102 -31.41 -22.57 -28.86
N GLN A 103 -32.14 -23.01 -29.88
CA GLN A 103 -31.85 -23.63 -31.17
C GLN A 103 -33.21 -23.52 -31.90
N PHE A 104 -33.21 -23.29 -33.21
CA PHE A 104 -34.29 -23.79 -34.06
C PHE A 104 -34.21 -25.32 -34.12
#